data_AF-A0A502C5Y4-F1
#
_entry.id   AF-A0A502C5Y4-F1
#
_cell.length_a   1.000
_cell.length_b   1.000
_cell.length_c   1.000
_cell.angle_alpha   90.00
_cell.angle_beta   90.00
_cell.angle_gamma   90.00
#
_symmetry.space_group_name_H-M   'P 1'
#
loop_
_entity.id
_entity.type
_entity.pdbx_description
1 polymer ?
#
loop_
_entity_poly.entity_id
_entity_poly.type
_entity_poly.pdbx_seq_one_letter_code
_entity_poly.pdbx_strand_id
1 'polypeptide(L)'
;MGDTVTCKLVNVSIERGRDTITVEVPKHEIDVLRAVHGPSNVVEGDLSGETLELSDSADAEYQRMQNKYRRANAADPVRVAYPVGPRSLEEFGFALGRGAREDAPQSGVRTHAKAQEPAAKEKPAAK
;
A
#
# COMPACT_ATOMS: atom_id res chain seq x y z
N MET A 1 7.26 9.44 -7.51
CA MET A 1 7.59 8.02 -7.71
C MET A 1 7.15 7.33 -6.44
N GLY A 2 6.15 6.45 -6.51
CA GLY A 2 5.76 5.67 -5.34
C GLY A 2 6.84 4.63 -5.09
N ASP A 3 7.28 4.52 -3.86
CA ASP A 3 8.24 3.50 -3.47
C ASP A 3 7.58 2.12 -3.64
N THR A 4 8.28 1.19 -4.29
CA THR A 4 7.80 -0.18 -4.53
C THR A 4 8.70 -1.19 -3.85
N VAL A 5 8.10 -2.30 -3.41
CA VAL A 5 8.81 -3.44 -2.80
C VAL A 5 8.72 -4.62 -3.76
N THR A 6 9.89 -5.15 -4.15
CA THR A 6 9.98 -6.35 -4.97
C THR A 6 9.84 -7.59 -4.09
N CYS A 7 8.73 -8.29 -4.22
CA CYS A 7 8.47 -9.53 -3.51
C CYS A 7 8.80 -10.73 -4.41
N LYS A 8 9.59 -11.68 -3.91
CA LYS A 8 9.78 -12.97 -4.57
C LYS A 8 8.55 -13.84 -4.38
N LEU A 9 8.09 -14.48 -5.45
CA LEU A 9 6.99 -15.42 -5.38
C LEU A 9 7.47 -16.78 -4.90
N VAL A 10 6.61 -17.49 -4.18
CA VAL A 10 6.84 -18.84 -3.69
C VAL A 10 5.77 -19.73 -4.29
N ASN A 11 6.17 -20.91 -4.78
CA ASN A 11 5.21 -21.91 -5.20
C ASN A 11 4.54 -22.51 -3.98
N VAL A 12 3.21 -22.47 -3.93
CA VAL A 12 2.44 -23.04 -2.83
C VAL A 12 1.46 -24.07 -3.38
N SER A 13 1.57 -25.29 -2.89
CA SER A 13 0.62 -26.36 -3.19
C SER A 13 -0.44 -26.42 -2.10
N ILE A 14 -1.71 -26.35 -2.54
CA ILE A 14 -2.89 -26.35 -1.69
C ILE A 14 -3.66 -27.64 -1.96
N GLU A 15 -3.73 -28.51 -0.97
CA GLU A 15 -4.51 -29.73 -1.02
C GLU A 15 -5.99 -29.43 -0.72
N ARG A 16 -6.88 -29.83 -1.63
CA ARG A 16 -8.34 -29.74 -1.47
C ARG A 16 -8.97 -31.11 -1.69
N GLY A 17 -8.89 -31.95 -0.67
CA GLY A 17 -9.46 -33.29 -0.72
C GLY A 17 -8.68 -34.17 -1.69
N ARG A 18 -9.15 -34.31 -2.93
CA ARG A 18 -8.49 -35.10 -3.98
C ARG A 18 -7.70 -34.28 -4.98
N ASP A 19 -7.94 -32.97 -5.02
CA ASP A 19 -7.29 -32.06 -5.96
C ASP A 19 -6.15 -31.32 -5.27
N THR A 20 -5.07 -31.07 -6.00
CA THR A 20 -3.97 -30.21 -5.56
C THR A 20 -3.86 -29.02 -6.49
N ILE A 21 -3.89 -27.81 -5.93
CA ILE A 21 -3.77 -26.56 -6.67
C ILE A 21 -2.41 -25.95 -6.35
N THR A 22 -1.59 -25.71 -7.35
CA THR A 22 -0.34 -24.96 -7.18
C THR A 22 -0.55 -23.51 -7.58
N VAL A 23 -0.16 -22.58 -6.72
CA VAL A 23 -0.30 -21.14 -6.94
C VAL A 23 0.99 -20.45 -6.52
N GLU A 24 1.40 -19.45 -7.29
CA GLU A 24 2.51 -18.58 -6.94
C GLU A 24 2.01 -17.38 -6.16
N VAL A 25 2.54 -17.20 -4.95
CA VAL A 25 2.15 -16.09 -4.08
C VAL A 25 3.36 -15.48 -3.38
N PRO A 26 3.31 -14.18 -3.02
CA PRO A 26 4.31 -13.61 -2.13
C PRO A 26 4.35 -14.34 -0.78
N LYS A 27 5.52 -14.34 -0.14
CA LYS A 27 5.74 -15.06 1.12
C LYS A 27 4.73 -14.71 2.22
N HIS A 28 4.37 -13.43 2.35
CA HIS A 28 3.39 -12.96 3.33
C HIS A 28 1.94 -13.35 3.00
N GLU A 29 1.63 -13.84 1.80
CA GLU A 29 0.29 -14.37 1.53
C GLU A 29 0.15 -15.85 1.96
N ILE A 30 1.25 -16.55 2.25
CA ILE A 30 1.23 -17.96 2.64
C ILE A 30 0.47 -18.17 3.94
N ASP A 31 0.68 -17.30 4.94
CA ASP A 31 -0.01 -17.41 6.23
C ASP A 31 -1.52 -17.14 6.08
N VAL A 32 -1.91 -16.27 5.14
CA VAL A 32 -3.30 -16.08 4.77
C VAL A 32 -3.88 -17.34 4.12
N LEU A 33 -3.14 -17.99 3.22
CA LEU A 33 -3.57 -19.26 2.62
C LEU A 33 -3.73 -20.36 3.66
N ARG A 34 -2.83 -20.44 4.64
CA ARG A 34 -2.94 -21.36 5.79
C ARG A 34 -4.18 -21.08 6.62
N ALA A 35 -4.55 -19.81 6.80
CA ALA A 35 -5.79 -19.43 7.47
C ALA A 35 -7.06 -19.80 6.67
N VAL A 36 -7.00 -19.75 5.32
CA VAL A 36 -8.14 -20.11 4.44
C VAL A 36 -8.32 -21.62 4.30
N HIS A 37 -7.22 -22.36 4.09
CA HIS A 37 -7.25 -23.77 3.72
C HIS A 37 -6.92 -24.73 4.86
N GLY A 38 -6.43 -24.20 5.99
CA GLY A 38 -5.90 -24.99 7.09
C GLY A 38 -4.39 -25.22 6.93
N PRO A 39 -3.61 -25.19 8.02
CA PRO A 39 -2.15 -25.22 7.97
C PRO A 39 -1.61 -26.53 7.38
N SER A 40 -2.28 -27.65 7.60
CA SER A 40 -1.87 -28.97 7.09
C SER A 40 -2.09 -29.13 5.59
N ASN A 41 -2.93 -28.30 4.98
CA ASN A 41 -3.30 -28.41 3.56
C ASN A 41 -2.46 -27.49 2.67
N VAL A 42 -1.54 -26.72 3.23
CA VAL A 42 -0.73 -25.74 2.50
C VAL A 42 0.73 -26.11 2.63
N VAL A 43 1.31 -26.56 1.52
CA VAL A 43 2.72 -26.95 1.43
C VAL A 43 3.47 -25.87 0.68
N GLU A 44 4.47 -25.31 1.33
CA GLU A 44 5.41 -24.36 0.72
C GLU A 44 6.42 -25.14 -0.12
N GLY A 45 6.50 -24.78 -1.39
CA GLY A 45 7.48 -25.29 -2.35
C GLY A 45 8.64 -24.32 -2.55
N ASP A 46 9.34 -24.48 -3.68
CA ASP A 46 10.49 -23.65 -4.00
C ASP A 46 10.11 -22.21 -4.37
N LEU A 47 11.06 -21.30 -4.16
CA LEU A 47 10.98 -19.93 -4.68
C LEU A 47 10.79 -19.98 -6.19
N SER A 48 9.76 -19.28 -6.67
CA SER A 48 9.63 -19.01 -8.10
C SER A 48 10.76 -18.07 -8.54
N GLY A 49 11.17 -18.20 -9.81
CA GLY A 49 12.06 -17.24 -10.45
C GLY A 49 11.39 -15.88 -10.69
N GLU A 50 10.08 -15.79 -10.45
CA GLU A 50 9.28 -14.60 -10.67
C GLU A 50 9.27 -13.65 -9.47
N THR A 51 9.16 -12.36 -9.78
CA THR A 51 9.08 -11.28 -8.80
C THR A 51 7.86 -10.42 -9.08
N LEU A 52 7.19 -9.99 -8.01
CA LEU A 52 6.05 -9.10 -8.07
C LEU A 52 6.42 -7.76 -7.43
N GLU A 53 6.23 -6.67 -8.17
CA GLU A 53 6.41 -5.33 -7.63
C GLU A 53 5.09 -4.85 -7.01
N LEU A 54 5.15 -4.51 -5.73
CA LEU A 54 4.02 -4.04 -4.94
C LEU A 54 4.30 -2.64 -4.40
N SER A 55 3.25 -1.91 -4.03
CA SER A 55 3.44 -0.66 -3.29
C SER A 55 4.12 -0.97 -1.96
N ASP A 56 5.06 -0.12 -1.55
CA ASP A 56 5.73 -0.22 -0.26
C ASP A 56 4.79 -0.04 0.95
N SER A 57 3.59 0.51 0.75
CA SER A 57 2.65 0.78 1.83
C SER A 57 2.06 -0.51 2.41
N ALA A 58 2.37 -0.77 3.69
CA ALA A 58 1.79 -1.87 4.45
C ALA A 58 0.25 -1.79 4.51
N ASP A 59 -0.30 -0.58 4.62
CA ASP A 59 -1.75 -0.35 4.62
C ASP A 59 -2.39 -0.72 3.28
N ALA A 60 -1.80 -0.29 2.17
CA ALA A 60 -2.28 -0.62 0.83
C ALA A 60 -2.23 -2.14 0.59
N GLU A 61 -1.15 -2.78 1.03
CA GLU A 61 -0.96 -4.21 0.90
C GLU A 61 -1.96 -5.02 1.72
N TYR A 62 -2.16 -4.63 2.97
CA TYR A 62 -3.13 -5.27 3.86
C TYR A 62 -4.56 -5.14 3.31
N GLN A 63 -4.92 -3.99 2.72
CA GLN A 63 -6.20 -3.82 2.04
C GLN A 63 -6.31 -4.68 0.79
N ARG A 64 -5.25 -4.80 -0.02
CA ARG A 64 -5.25 -5.69 -1.19
C ARG A 64 -5.51 -7.13 -0.79
N MET A 65 -4.83 -7.63 0.24
CA MET A 65 -5.06 -8.98 0.76
C MET A 65 -6.49 -9.17 1.26
N GLN A 66 -7.03 -8.20 2.01
CA GLN A 66 -8.44 -8.25 2.43
C GLN A 66 -9.36 -8.36 1.22
N ASN A 67 -9.16 -7.55 0.17
CA ASN A 67 -10.01 -7.63 -1.02
C ASN A 67 -9.88 -8.96 -1.77
N LYS A 68 -8.68 -9.57 -1.77
CA LYS A 68 -8.40 -10.83 -2.47
C LYS A 68 -8.95 -12.06 -1.73
N TYR A 69 -8.81 -12.11 -0.41
CA TYR A 69 -9.08 -13.32 0.38
C TYR A 69 -10.35 -13.27 1.21
N ARG A 70 -10.92 -12.08 1.46
CA ARG A 70 -12.17 -11.96 2.21
C ARG A 70 -13.31 -12.57 1.43
N ARG A 71 -14.08 -13.43 2.11
CA ARG A 71 -15.29 -14.04 1.57
C ARG A 71 -16.50 -13.53 2.33
N ALA A 72 -17.62 -13.36 1.62
CA ALA A 72 -18.89 -13.05 2.28
C ALA A 72 -19.25 -14.19 3.25
N ASN A 73 -19.63 -13.83 4.47
CA ASN A 73 -20.08 -14.76 5.52
C ASN A 73 -19.03 -15.78 6.04
N ALA A 74 -17.74 -15.48 5.88
CA ALA A 74 -16.66 -16.24 6.52
C ALA A 74 -15.85 -15.35 7.48
N ALA A 75 -15.13 -15.97 8.41
CA ALA A 75 -14.12 -15.27 9.20
C ALA A 75 -13.07 -14.66 8.26
N ASP A 76 -12.54 -13.49 8.63
CA ASP A 76 -11.53 -12.80 7.83
C ASP A 76 -10.19 -13.52 7.96
N PRO A 77 -9.72 -14.23 6.91
CA PRO A 77 -8.49 -15.00 6.98
C PRO A 77 -7.25 -14.10 7.11
N VAL A 78 -7.32 -12.86 6.61
CA VAL A 78 -6.20 -11.90 6.71
C VAL A 78 -6.02 -11.47 8.15
N ARG A 79 -7.13 -11.22 8.86
CA ARG A 79 -7.10 -10.87 10.29
C ARG A 79 -6.67 -12.06 11.17
N VAL A 80 -6.93 -13.30 10.74
CA VAL A 80 -6.46 -14.51 11.43
C VAL A 80 -4.94 -14.67 11.26
N ALA A 81 -4.42 -14.48 10.05
CA ALA A 81 -2.99 -14.56 9.78
C ALA A 81 -2.22 -13.39 10.41
N TYR A 82 -2.79 -12.19 10.37
CA TYR A 82 -2.18 -10.94 10.80
C TYR A 82 -3.04 -10.21 11.83
N PRO A 83 -3.10 -10.69 13.08
CA PRO A 83 -3.95 -10.12 14.13
C PRO A 83 -3.54 -8.70 14.53
N VAL A 84 -2.28 -8.32 14.32
CA VAL A 84 -1.75 -6.97 14.58
C VAL A 84 -2.00 -6.02 13.38
N GLY A 85 -2.66 -6.51 12.33
CA GLY A 85 -3.02 -5.73 11.14
C GLY A 85 -1.81 -5.42 10.24
N PRO A 86 -1.84 -4.29 9.50
CA PRO A 86 -0.81 -3.90 8.54
C PRO A 86 0.61 -3.88 9.11
N ARG A 87 0.76 -3.65 10.42
CA ARG A 87 2.06 -3.65 11.11
C ARG A 87 2.82 -4.97 10.95
N SER A 88 2.10 -6.07 10.82
CA SER A 88 2.71 -7.39 10.63
C SER A 88 3.47 -7.49 9.31
N LEU A 89 3.22 -6.58 8.35
CA LEU A 89 3.88 -6.57 7.05
C LEU A 89 5.25 -5.87 7.05
N GLU A 90 5.61 -5.18 8.13
CA GLU A 90 6.92 -4.52 8.27
C GLU A 90 8.09 -5.52 8.15
N GLU A 91 7.89 -6.77 8.59
CA GLU A 91 8.91 -7.83 8.51
C GLU A 91 9.23 -8.26 7.07
N PHE A 92 8.34 -7.97 6.13
CA PHE A 92 8.52 -8.23 4.70
C PHE A 92 9.01 -7.00 3.93
N GLY A 93 9.33 -5.90 4.62
CA GLY A 93 9.87 -4.68 4.03
C GLY A 93 8.81 -3.64 3.62
N PHE A 94 7.54 -3.83 4.00
CA PHE A 94 6.52 -2.81 3.80
C PHE A 94 6.63 -1.72 4.87
N ALA A 95 6.44 -0.46 4.47
CA ALA A 95 6.42 0.68 5.37
C ALA A 95 5.01 0.92 5.91
N LEU A 96 4.87 0.99 7.24
CA LEU A 96 3.68 1.58 7.87
C LEU A 96 3.61 3.07 7.51
N GLY A 97 2.43 3.55 7.12
CA GLY A 97 2.25 4.89 6.59
C GLY A 97 2.84 6.00 7.47
N ARG A 98 4.01 6.50 7.09
CA ARG A 98 4.21 7.95 6.98
C ARG A 98 4.02 8.24 5.50
N GLY A 99 2.76 8.28 5.07
CA GLY A 99 2.42 8.67 3.70
C GLY A 99 3.26 9.89 3.34
N ALA A 100 3.93 9.83 2.18
CA ALA A 100 4.57 11.00 1.63
C ALA A 100 3.54 12.13 1.75
N ARG A 101 3.82 13.13 2.60
CA ARG A 101 3.10 14.38 2.53
C ARG A 101 3.41 14.85 1.12
N GLU A 102 2.49 14.66 0.18
CA GLU A 102 2.35 15.65 -0.87
C GLU A 102 2.30 16.98 -0.13
N ASP A 103 3.31 17.82 -0.34
CA ASP A 103 3.33 19.16 0.20
C ASP A 103 1.94 19.75 -0.07
N ALA A 104 1.29 20.22 1.00
CA ALA A 104 -0.03 20.83 0.89
C ALA A 104 0.04 21.83 -0.26
N PRO A 105 -0.96 21.85 -1.18
CA PRO A 105 -0.96 22.80 -2.27
C PRO A 105 -0.75 24.17 -1.66
N GLN A 106 0.35 24.85 -2.03
CA GLN A 106 0.65 26.17 -1.49
C GLN A 106 -0.58 27.02 -1.77
N SER A 107 -1.32 27.34 -0.70
CA SER A 107 -2.48 28.20 -0.77
C SER A 107 -2.00 29.48 -1.40
N GLY A 108 -2.43 29.74 -2.64
CA GLY A 108 -2.11 30.96 -3.34
C GLY A 108 -2.60 32.11 -2.49
N VAL A 109 -1.68 32.79 -1.82
CA VAL A 109 -1.97 33.99 -1.05
C VAL A 109 -2.53 34.99 -2.06
N ARG A 110 -3.86 35.15 -2.09
CA ARG A 110 -4.48 36.30 -2.74
C ARG A 110 -4.09 37.51 -1.90
N THR A 111 -2.95 38.11 -2.23
CA THR A 111 -2.61 39.45 -1.80
C THR A 111 -3.65 40.39 -2.37
N HIS A 112 -4.66 40.73 -1.58
CA HIS A 112 -5.45 41.94 -1.80
C HIS A 112 -4.56 43.15 -1.45
N ALA A 113 -3.55 43.41 -2.28
CA ALA A 113 -2.94 44.72 -2.32
C ALA A 113 -4.04 45.67 -2.80
N LYS A 114 -4.59 46.43 -1.86
CA LYS A 114 -5.31 47.68 -2.14
C LYS A 114 -4.55 48.40 -3.25
N ALA A 115 -5.22 48.67 -4.36
CA ALA A 115 -4.74 49.62 -5.34
C ALA A 115 -4.39 50.91 -4.58
N GLN A 116 -3.10 51.18 -4.42
CA GLN A 116 -2.61 52.44 -3.89
C GLN A 116 -2.97 53.51 -4.93
N GLU A 117 -3.86 54.42 -4.54
CA GLU A 117 -3.98 55.73 -5.18
C GLU A 117 -2.60 56.36 -5.32
N PRO A 118 -2.19 56.83 -6.52
CA PRO A 118 -1.16 57.84 -6.61
C PRO A 118 -1.80 59.21 -6.45
N ALA A 119 -1.82 59.72 -5.22
CA ALA A 119 -2.04 61.14 -4.95
C ALA A 119 -0.79 61.96 -5.35
N ALA A 120 -0.86 62.54 -6.54
CA ALA A 120 -0.56 63.94 -6.87
C ALA A 120 0.74 64.65 -6.41
N LYS A 121 1.39 65.24 -7.44
CA LYS A 121 2.16 66.51 -7.53
C LYS A 121 3.69 66.46 -7.40
N GLU A 122 4.38 66.84 -8.48
CA GLU A 122 5.26 68.02 -8.44
C GLU A 122 5.43 68.67 -9.83
N LYS A 123 5.46 70.01 -9.84
CA LYS A 123 5.66 70.90 -11.00
C LYS A 123 7.11 70.79 -11.52
N PRO A 124 7.39 71.40 -12.69
CA PRO A 124 8.37 72.49 -12.61
C PRO A 124 7.89 73.77 -13.32
N ALA A 125 8.24 74.90 -12.71
CA ALA A 125 8.10 76.22 -13.30
C ALA A 125 9.37 76.59 -14.09
N ALA A 126 9.13 77.13 -15.29
CA ALA A 126 9.88 78.12 -16.08
C ALA A 126 11.41 78.22 -15.99
N LYS A 127 12.05 78.24 -17.16
CA LYS A 127 12.80 79.42 -17.62
C LYS A 127 12.70 79.55 -19.14
#